data_AF-A0A2I9EFJ4-F1
#
_entry.id   AF-A0A2I9EFJ4-F1
#
_cell.length_a   1.000
_cell.length_b   1.000
_cell.length_c   1.000
_cell.angle_alpha   90.00
_cell.angle_beta   90.00
_cell.angle_gamma   90.00
#
_symmetry.space_group_name_H-M   'P 1'
#
loop_
_entity.id
_entity.type
_entity.pdbx_description
1 polymer ?
#
loop_
_entity_poly.entity_id
_entity_poly.type
_entity_poly.pdbx_seq_one_letter_code
_entity_poly.pdbx_strand_id
1 'polypeptide(L)'
;MLIYYFTVAAKIIIFISIINVWFIRFNKPTPWRGGDSKSMKEEFETYGLSHTIMYLVGTIKVGLAILLIVSLWIKDLSTPAAGAMGIFMLGAIAMHFKADDPNIKSFPALILFILSVGIVAGEVVLADL
;
A
#
# COMPACT_ATOMS: atom_id res chain seq x y z
N MET A 1 6.44 0.87 -24.77
CA MET A 1 6.83 -0.46 -24.24
C MET A 1 7.41 -0.41 -22.82
N LEU A 2 8.46 0.37 -22.52
CA LEU A 2 9.09 0.39 -21.18
C LEU A 2 8.11 0.75 -20.05
N ILE A 3 7.31 1.79 -20.24
CA ILE A 3 6.31 2.26 -19.25
C ILE A 3 5.29 1.17 -18.95
N TYR A 4 4.84 0.43 -19.97
CA TYR A 4 3.90 -0.69 -19.79
C TYR A 4 4.50 -1.79 -18.89
N TYR A 5 5.74 -2.21 -19.14
CA TYR A 5 6.38 -3.22 -18.29
C TYR A 5 6.59 -2.72 -16.86
N PHE A 6 6.90 -1.44 -16.69
CA PHE A 6 6.98 -0.82 -15.37
C PHE A 6 5.64 -0.85 -14.62
N THR A 7 4.53 -0.42 -15.25
CA THR A 7 3.22 -0.40 -14.57
C THR A 7 2.77 -1.81 -14.19
N VAL A 8 2.99 -2.81 -15.06
CA VAL A 8 2.71 -4.22 -14.76
C VAL A 8 3.51 -4.69 -13.55
N ALA A 9 4.84 -4.46 -13.53
CA ALA A 9 5.69 -4.86 -12.42
C ALA A 9 5.28 -4.17 -11.11
N ALA A 10 4.98 -2.87 -11.15
CA ALA A 10 4.55 -2.10 -9.99
C ALA A 10 3.25 -2.66 -9.39
N LYS A 11 2.24 -2.98 -10.21
CA LYS A 11 0.98 -3.61 -9.76
C LYS A 11 1.24 -4.93 -9.04
N ILE A 12 2.11 -5.77 -9.58
CA ILE A 12 2.48 -7.07 -9.00
C ILE A 12 3.21 -6.87 -7.66
N ILE A 13 4.17 -5.95 -7.58
CA ILE A 13 4.93 -5.66 -6.36
C ILE A 13 4.00 -5.16 -5.25
N ILE A 14 3.08 -4.23 -5.57
CA ILE A 14 2.09 -3.74 -4.61
C ILE A 14 1.22 -4.89 -4.11
N PHE A 15 0.70 -5.72 -5.01
CA PHE A 15 -0.14 -6.86 -4.65
C PHE A 15 0.56 -7.81 -3.68
N ILE A 16 1.75 -8.30 -4.03
CA ILE A 16 2.51 -9.23 -3.19
C ILE A 16 2.83 -8.59 -1.84
N SER A 17 3.22 -7.32 -1.83
CA SER A 17 3.57 -6.61 -0.59
C SER A 17 2.38 -6.47 0.36
N ILE A 18 1.22 -6.07 -0.15
CA ILE A 18 0.00 -5.90 0.65
C ILE A 18 -0.47 -7.26 1.19
N ILE A 19 -0.50 -8.30 0.35
CA ILE A 19 -0.90 -9.65 0.79
C ILE A 19 0.07 -10.17 1.86
N ASN A 20 1.39 -9.99 1.67
CA ASN A 20 2.39 -10.40 2.65
C ASN A 20 2.18 -9.71 4.00
N VAL A 21 1.94 -8.39 4.02
CA VAL A 21 1.75 -7.64 5.26
C VAL A 21 0.44 -8.02 5.97
N TRP A 22 -0.66 -8.18 5.23
CA TRP A 22 -1.99 -8.38 5.81
C TRP A 22 -2.38 -9.84 6.08
N PHE A 23 -1.71 -10.82 5.46
CA PHE A 23 -1.97 -12.25 5.70
C PHE A 23 -0.78 -12.98 6.34
N ILE A 24 0.45 -12.75 5.88
CA ILE A 24 1.61 -13.55 6.32
C ILE A 24 2.28 -12.96 7.56
N ARG A 25 2.42 -11.63 7.60
CA ARG A 25 3.10 -10.91 8.69
C ARG A 25 2.13 -10.20 9.65
N PHE A 26 0.83 -10.45 9.52
CA PHE A 26 -0.20 -9.73 10.29
C PHE A 26 0.08 -9.77 11.81
N ASN A 27 0.48 -10.93 12.32
CA ASN A 27 0.79 -11.14 13.74
C ASN A 27 2.28 -11.46 13.97
N LYS A 28 3.18 -10.86 13.17
CA LYS A 28 4.62 -11.07 13.28
C LYS A 28 5.36 -9.76 13.53
N PRO A 29 6.41 -9.76 14.38
CA PRO A 29 7.25 -8.60 14.56
C PRO A 29 8.05 -8.33 13.29
N THR A 30 8.24 -7.05 12.97
CA THR A 30 9.07 -6.63 11.84
C THR A 30 9.74 -5.30 12.16
N PRO A 31 10.91 -4.99 11.58
CA PRO A 31 11.57 -3.68 11.76
C PRO A 31 10.72 -2.50 11.29
N TRP A 32 9.65 -2.76 10.54
CA TRP A 32 8.76 -1.78 9.92
C TRP A 32 7.51 -1.47 10.76
N ARG A 33 7.27 -2.20 11.86
CA ARG A 33 6.10 -1.96 12.70
C ARG A 33 6.23 -0.62 13.42
N GLY A 34 5.12 0.10 13.53
CA GLY A 34 5.04 1.38 14.21
C GLY A 34 5.18 1.25 15.73
N GLY A 35 5.90 2.19 16.35
CA GLY A 35 6.32 2.10 17.75
C GLY A 35 7.03 0.77 18.06
N ASP A 36 6.84 0.25 19.26
CA ASP A 36 7.42 -1.03 19.67
C ASP A 36 6.52 -2.25 19.36
N SER A 37 5.60 -2.09 18.41
CA SER A 37 4.56 -3.08 18.12
C SER A 37 5.12 -4.38 17.52
N LYS A 38 4.58 -5.51 17.98
CA LYS A 38 4.92 -6.86 17.50
C LYS A 38 3.87 -7.45 16.58
N SER A 39 2.72 -6.79 16.43
CA SER A 39 1.62 -7.19 15.57
C SER A 39 0.95 -5.99 14.91
N MET A 40 0.16 -6.23 13.85
CA MET A 40 -0.68 -5.19 13.22
C MET A 40 -1.67 -4.58 14.22
N LYS A 41 -2.19 -5.41 15.14
CA LYS A 41 -3.14 -4.99 16.16
C LYS A 41 -2.51 -3.99 17.12
N GLU A 42 -1.33 -4.31 17.63
CA GLU A 42 -0.54 -3.41 18.49
C GLU A 42 -0.13 -2.12 17.75
N GLU A 43 0.17 -2.18 16.46
CA GLU A 43 0.49 -0.96 15.69
C GLU A 43 -0.70 -0.01 15.64
N PHE A 44 -1.91 -0.51 15.36
CA PHE A 44 -3.09 0.35 15.35
C PHE A 44 -3.43 0.87 16.74
N GLU A 45 -3.20 0.10 17.81
CA GLU A 45 -3.33 0.58 19.19
C GLU A 45 -2.32 1.70 19.50
N THR A 46 -1.05 1.54 19.09
CA THR A 46 0.01 2.56 19.22
C THR A 46 -0.37 3.87 18.52
N TYR A 47 -1.05 3.75 17.39
CA TYR A 47 -1.56 4.87 16.62
C TYR A 47 -2.80 5.56 17.22
N GLY A 48 -3.38 4.99 18.27
CA GLY A 48 -4.64 5.42 18.88
C GLY A 48 -5.87 5.10 18.03
N LEU A 49 -5.80 4.06 17.20
CA LEU A 49 -6.89 3.61 16.32
C LEU A 49 -7.49 2.29 16.81
N SER A 50 -8.81 2.13 16.63
CA SER A 50 -9.50 0.89 17.02
C SER A 50 -9.24 -0.27 16.06
N HIS A 51 -9.46 -1.50 16.52
CA HIS A 51 -9.32 -2.69 15.66
C HIS A 51 -10.34 -2.72 14.52
N THR A 52 -11.50 -2.08 14.69
CA THR A 52 -12.47 -1.92 13.60
C THR A 52 -11.88 -1.11 12.46
N ILE A 53 -11.19 0.00 12.76
CA ILE A 53 -10.48 0.80 11.75
C ILE A 53 -9.36 -0.03 11.12
N MET A 54 -8.61 -0.81 11.91
CA MET A 54 -7.58 -1.71 11.39
C MET A 54 -8.14 -2.68 10.36
N TYR A 55 -9.22 -3.40 10.66
CA TYR A 55 -9.83 -4.35 9.73
C TYR A 55 -10.38 -3.64 8.49
N LEU A 56 -11.00 -2.46 8.65
CA LEU A 56 -11.48 -1.67 7.51
C LEU A 56 -10.33 -1.27 6.58
N VAL A 57 -9.25 -0.70 7.12
CA VAL A 57 -8.06 -0.30 6.36
C VAL A 57 -7.44 -1.52 5.66
N GLY A 58 -7.33 -2.65 6.36
CA GLY A 58 -6.79 -3.89 5.82
C GLY A 58 -7.62 -4.43 4.66
N THR A 59 -8.93 -4.55 4.86
CA THR A 59 -9.86 -5.03 3.84
C THR A 59 -9.83 -4.14 2.60
N ILE A 60 -9.83 -2.82 2.76
CA ILE A 60 -9.77 -1.90 1.61
C ILE A 60 -8.41 -2.03 0.90
N LYS A 61 -7.29 -2.04 1.63
CA LYS A 61 -5.96 -2.20 1.02
C LYS A 61 -5.85 -3.52 0.23
N VAL A 62 -6.33 -4.63 0.79
CA VAL A 62 -6.35 -5.93 0.11
C VAL A 62 -7.25 -5.88 -1.13
N GLY A 63 -8.44 -5.29 -1.03
CA GLY A 63 -9.34 -5.10 -2.18
C GLY A 63 -8.70 -4.28 -3.30
N LEU A 64 -8.05 -3.15 -2.96
CA LEU A 64 -7.33 -2.31 -3.91
C LEU A 64 -6.15 -3.04 -4.57
N ALA A 65 -5.41 -3.83 -3.80
CA ALA A 65 -4.33 -4.67 -4.33
C ALA A 65 -4.86 -5.71 -5.34
N ILE A 66 -6.00 -6.34 -5.06
CA ILE A 66 -6.66 -7.27 -6.00
C ILE A 66 -7.11 -6.52 -7.26
N LEU A 67 -7.75 -5.35 -7.11
CA LEU A 67 -8.18 -4.52 -8.25
C LEU A 67 -6.99 -4.11 -9.14
N LEU A 68 -5.82 -3.82 -8.56
CA LEU A 68 -4.60 -3.53 -9.33
C LEU A 68 -4.17 -4.72 -10.20
N ILE A 69 -4.29 -5.96 -9.72
CA ILE A 69 -4.03 -7.15 -10.54
C ILE A 69 -5.11 -7.35 -11.59
N VAL A 70 -6.39 -7.22 -11.24
CA VAL A 70 -7.50 -7.32 -12.21
C VAL A 70 -7.38 -6.26 -13.31
N SER A 71 -6.79 -5.10 -13.00
CA SER A 71 -6.57 -4.04 -13.98
C SER A 71 -5.63 -4.40 -15.14
N LEU A 72 -4.91 -5.53 -15.05
CA LEU A 72 -4.15 -6.07 -16.19
C LEU A 72 -5.07 -6.49 -17.35
N TRP A 73 -6.30 -6.88 -17.04
CA TRP A 73 -7.34 -7.22 -18.02
C TRP A 73 -8.37 -6.10 -18.21
N ILE A 74 -8.72 -5.39 -17.14
CA ILE A 74 -9.71 -4.31 -17.15
C ILE A 74 -9.01 -2.98 -16.85
N LYS A 75 -8.46 -2.34 -17.90
CA LYS A 75 -7.54 -1.19 -17.77
C LYS A 75 -8.12 -0.01 -16.96
N ASP A 76 -9.42 0.25 -17.09
CA ASP A 76 -10.11 1.35 -16.40
C ASP A 76 -10.04 1.29 -14.87
N LEU A 77 -9.73 0.12 -14.30
CA LEU A 77 -9.56 -0.06 -12.86
C LEU A 77 -8.19 0.42 -12.35
N SER A 78 -7.20 0.56 -13.22
CA SER A 78 -5.80 0.79 -12.84
C SER A 78 -5.62 2.10 -12.09
N THR A 79 -5.98 3.22 -12.72
CA THR A 79 -5.84 4.56 -12.17
C THR A 79 -6.61 4.76 -10.85
N PRO A 80 -7.92 4.43 -10.75
CA PRO A 80 -8.64 4.59 -9.48
C PRO A 80 -8.09 3.69 -8.37
N ALA A 81 -7.71 2.44 -8.66
CA ALA A 81 -7.14 1.54 -7.65
C ALA A 81 -5.76 2.01 -7.16
N ALA A 82 -4.89 2.46 -8.08
CA ALA A 82 -3.57 2.98 -7.74
C ALA A 82 -3.67 4.29 -6.96
N GLY A 83 -4.53 5.22 -7.40
CA GLY A 83 -4.76 6.49 -6.71
C GLY A 83 -5.25 6.27 -5.27
N ALA A 84 -6.26 5.43 -5.08
CA ALA A 84 -6.75 5.08 -3.75
C ALA A 84 -5.67 4.40 -2.89
N MET A 85 -4.91 3.45 -3.46
CA MET A 85 -3.79 2.82 -2.76
C MET A 85 -2.75 3.86 -2.30
N GLY A 86 -2.42 4.82 -3.17
CA GLY A 86 -1.52 5.93 -2.85
C GLY A 86 -2.00 6.75 -1.66
N ILE A 87 -3.29 7.11 -1.61
CA ILE A 87 -3.89 7.82 -0.47
C ILE A 87 -3.73 7.01 0.83
N PHE A 88 -3.97 5.70 0.78
CA PHE A 88 -3.78 4.82 1.94
C PHE A 88 -2.31 4.68 2.38
N MET A 89 -1.36 4.80 1.45
CA MET A 89 0.07 4.83 1.79
C MET A 89 0.47 6.16 2.42
N LEU A 90 -0.06 7.30 1.94
CA LEU A 90 0.11 8.60 2.60
C LEU A 90 -0.43 8.58 4.02
N GLY A 91 -1.62 8.00 4.22
CA GLY A 91 -2.18 7.80 5.56
C GLY A 91 -1.23 6.99 6.46
N ALA A 92 -0.67 5.89 5.96
CA ALA A 92 0.30 5.08 6.73
C ALA A 92 1.58 5.85 7.08
N ILE A 93 2.14 6.60 6.13
CA ILE A 93 3.32 7.45 6.36
C ILE A 93 3.01 8.49 7.44
N ALA A 94 1.85 9.14 7.37
CA ALA A 94 1.42 10.12 8.36
C ALA A 94 1.26 9.50 9.77
N MET A 95 0.78 8.26 9.87
CA MET A 95 0.68 7.57 11.16
C MET A 95 2.05 7.25 11.77
N HIS A 96 3.04 6.88 10.96
CA HIS A 96 4.42 6.73 11.44
C HIS A 96 5.00 8.05 11.95
N PHE A 97 4.78 9.16 11.25
CA PHE A 97 5.21 10.47 11.75
C PHE A 97 4.47 10.89 13.02
N LYS A 98 3.16 10.60 13.12
CA LYS A 98 2.39 10.85 14.34
C LYS A 98 2.91 10.05 15.54
N ALA A 99 3.40 8.83 15.30
CA ALA A 99 3.98 7.96 16.32
C ALA A 99 5.46 8.26 16.63
N ASP A 100 6.02 9.30 16.01
CA ASP A 100 7.45 9.65 16.10
C ASP A 100 8.39 8.48 15.77
N ASP A 101 7.99 7.67 14.79
CA ASP A 101 8.75 6.53 14.36
C ASP A 101 10.03 6.94 13.61
N PRO A 102 11.14 6.19 13.77
CA PRO A 102 12.29 6.32 12.88
C PRO A 102 11.88 6.19 11.41
N ASN A 103 12.41 7.05 10.54
CA ASN A 103 12.07 7.12 9.10
C ASN A 103 12.13 5.77 8.37
N ILE A 104 12.97 4.83 8.84
CA ILE A 104 13.06 3.49 8.26
C ILE A 104 11.73 2.74 8.32
N LYS A 105 10.87 2.98 9.31
CA LYS A 105 9.61 2.26 9.50
C LYS A 105 8.56 2.62 8.45
N SER A 106 8.53 3.87 7.99
CA SER A 106 7.63 4.32 6.92
C SER A 106 8.12 3.96 5.52
N PHE A 107 9.35 3.44 5.39
CA PHE A 107 9.99 3.14 4.10
C PHE A 107 9.17 2.20 3.21
N PRO A 108 8.56 1.10 3.72
CA PRO A 108 7.70 0.26 2.88
C PRO A 108 6.49 1.02 2.35
N ALA A 109 5.85 1.86 3.16
CA ALA A 109 4.71 2.67 2.73
C ALA A 109 5.13 3.71 1.69
N LEU A 110 6.31 4.33 1.84
CA LEU A 110 6.87 5.27 0.86
C LEU A 110 7.14 4.61 -0.50
N ILE A 111 7.73 3.40 -0.52
CA ILE A 111 7.94 2.66 -1.76
C ILE A 111 6.61 2.39 -2.46
N LEU A 112 5.61 1.87 -1.74
CA LEU A 112 4.31 1.57 -2.32
C LEU A 112 3.57 2.83 -2.78
N PHE A 113 3.78 3.96 -2.10
CA PHE A 113 3.28 5.27 -2.54
C PHE A 113 3.89 5.68 -3.88
N ILE A 114 5.22 5.63 -4.00
CA ILE A 114 5.92 5.98 -5.25
C ILE A 114 5.50 5.07 -6.40
N LEU A 115 5.36 3.77 -6.15
CA LEU A 115 4.84 2.83 -7.15
C LEU A 115 3.41 3.17 -7.57
N SER A 116 2.54 3.53 -6.62
CA SER A 116 1.16 3.93 -6.91
C SER A 116 1.10 5.19 -7.78
N VAL A 117 1.90 6.21 -7.45
CA VAL A 117 2.03 7.43 -8.27
C VAL A 117 2.59 7.10 -9.66
N GLY A 118 3.61 6.24 -9.72
CA GLY A 118 4.20 5.79 -10.98
C GLY A 118 3.21 5.05 -11.87
N ILE A 119 2.30 4.26 -11.30
CA ILE A 119 1.22 3.63 -12.06
C ILE A 119 0.29 4.69 -12.63
N VAL A 120 -0.22 5.63 -11.80
CA VAL A 120 -1.11 6.70 -12.27
C VAL A 120 -0.48 7.52 -13.39
N ALA A 121 0.76 7.98 -13.21
CA ALA A 121 1.49 8.72 -14.24
C ALA A 121 1.73 7.87 -15.51
N GLY A 122 2.05 6.59 -15.34
CA GLY A 122 2.25 5.66 -16.44
C GLY A 122 0.99 5.41 -17.26
N GLU A 123 -0.17 5.27 -16.62
CA GLU A 123 -1.46 5.08 -17.30
C GLU A 123 -1.87 6.33 -18.10
N VAL A 124 -1.57 7.54 -17.61
CA VAL A 124 -1.79 8.78 -18.38
C VAL A 124 -0.99 8.74 -19.69
N VAL A 125 0.31 8.43 -19.60
CA VAL A 125 1.17 8.37 -20.80
C VAL A 125 0.75 7.25 -21.76
N LEU A 126 0.28 6.11 -21.24
CA LEU A 126 -0.18 4.99 -22.05
C LEU A 126 -1.55 5.23 -22.71
N ALA A 127 -2.36 6.14 -22.18
CA ALA A 127 -3.64 6.52 -22.78
C ALA A 127 -3.47 7.45 -23.99
N ASP A 128 -2.35 8.18 -24.05
CA ASP A 128 -2.02 9.13 -25.12
C ASP A 128 -1.21 8.49 -26.29
N LEU A 129 -0.92 7.18 -26.22
CA LEU A 129 -0.13 6.41 -27.20
C LEU A 129 -1.01 5.42 -27.98
#